data_AF-A0A348USW6-F1
#
_entry.id   AF-A0A348USW6-F1
#
_cell.length_a   1.000
_cell.length_b   1.000
_cell.length_c   1.000
_cell.angle_alpha   90.00
_cell.angle_beta   90.00
_cell.angle_gamma   90.00
#
_symmetry.space_group_name_H-M   'P 1'
#
loop_
_entity.id
_entity.type
_entity.pdbx_description
1 polymer ?
#
loop_
_entity_poly.entity_id
_entity_poly.type
_entity_poly.pdbx_seq_one_letter_code
_entity_poly.pdbx_strand_id
1 'polypeptide(L)'
;MGNNDVTAQGVDWKNTLFLLLGIGLFTLVYFSPPWPDVFDPLGKKFVLSHEGKGAIAVFLLAGTWWVFEVLPIGVTSIAIGVLQALFLIRPASAAFKDFMDP
;
A
#
# COMPACT_ATOMS: atom_id res chain seq x y z
N MET A 1 -1.37 17.67 42.04
CA MET A 1 -2.37 17.97 40.99
C MET A 1 -1.65 17.93 39.65
N GLY A 2 -1.76 16.80 38.93
CA GLY A 2 -1.20 16.66 37.58
C GLY A 2 -2.25 17.12 36.58
N ASN A 3 -1.99 18.22 35.88
CA ASN A 3 -2.86 18.71 34.82
C ASN A 3 -2.63 17.82 33.60
N ASN A 4 -3.53 16.86 33.40
CA ASN A 4 -3.65 16.16 32.12
C ASN A 4 -4.40 17.09 31.17
N ASP A 5 -3.71 18.11 30.69
CA ASP A 5 -4.19 18.94 29.59
C ASP A 5 -4.13 18.07 28.33
N VAL A 6 -5.18 17.26 28.12
CA VAL A 6 -5.45 16.61 26.84
C VAL A 6 -5.83 17.74 25.89
N THR A 7 -4.84 18.46 25.38
CA THR A 7 -5.04 19.37 24.26
C THR A 7 -5.58 18.52 23.13
N ALA A 8 -6.82 18.78 22.72
CA ALA A 8 -7.37 18.21 21.49
C ALA A 8 -6.43 18.63 20.36
N GLN A 9 -5.54 17.74 19.93
CA GLN A 9 -4.69 17.99 18.79
C GLN A 9 -5.62 18.22 17.60
N GLY A 10 -5.58 19.41 17.03
CA GLY A 10 -6.35 19.74 15.82
C GLY A 10 -6.06 18.69 14.74
N VAL A 11 -7.08 18.36 13.94
CA VAL A 11 -6.95 17.37 12.88
C VAL A 11 -5.80 17.75 11.94
N ASP A 12 -4.81 16.86 11.80
CA ASP A 12 -3.73 17.01 10.83
C ASP A 12 -4.27 16.70 9.42
N TRP A 13 -4.77 17.74 8.77
CA TRP A 13 -5.39 17.64 7.45
C TRP A 13 -4.40 17.21 6.37
N LYS A 14 -3.12 17.57 6.50
CA LYS A 14 -2.08 17.20 5.53
C LYS A 14 -1.85 15.69 5.58
N ASN A 15 -1.61 15.15 6.77
CA ASN A 15 -1.39 13.71 6.93
C ASN A 15 -2.66 12.92 6.60
N THR A 16 -3.84 13.42 6.99
CA THR A 16 -5.12 12.81 6.60
C THR A 16 -5.29 12.74 5.09
N LEU A 17 -4.92 13.80 4.34
CA LEU A 17 -5.00 13.81 2.88
C LEU A 17 -4.09 12.74 2.25
N PHE A 18 -2.82 12.63 2.67
CA PHE A 18 -1.91 11.64 2.11
C PHE A 18 -2.25 10.20 2.52
N LEU A 19 -2.82 10.01 3.71
CA LEU A 19 -3.35 8.73 4.15
C LEU A 19 -4.47 8.28 3.19
N LEU A 20 -5.46 9.14 2.98
CA LEU A 20 -6.59 8.88 2.08
C LEU A 20 -6.13 8.76 0.63
N LEU A 21 -5.14 9.52 0.19
CA LEU A 21 -4.57 9.41 -1.15
C LEU A 21 -3.97 8.03 -1.39
N GLY A 22 -3.18 7.49 -0.44
CA GLY A 22 -2.63 6.14 -0.55
C GLY A 22 -3.72 5.06 -0.65
N ILE A 23 -4.77 5.16 0.17
CA ILE A 23 -5.92 4.25 0.13
C ILE A 23 -6.69 4.40 -1.19
N GLY A 24 -6.88 5.64 -1.67
CA GLY A 24 -7.53 5.94 -2.93
C GLY A 24 -6.76 5.35 -4.11
N LEU A 25 -5.44 5.52 -4.16
CA LEU A 25 -4.57 4.94 -5.19
C LEU A 25 -4.64 3.41 -5.19
N PHE A 26 -4.56 2.77 -4.01
CA PHE A 26 -4.72 1.33 -3.90
C PHE A 26 -6.07 0.86 -4.46
N THR A 27 -7.16 1.50 -4.02
CA THR A 27 -8.52 1.12 -4.39
C THR A 27 -8.73 1.31 -5.89
N LEU A 28 -8.32 2.44 -6.44
CA LEU A 28 -8.44 2.74 -7.86
C LEU A 28 -7.68 1.72 -8.71
N VAL A 29 -6.43 1.39 -8.36
CA VAL A 29 -5.63 0.45 -9.15
C VAL A 29 -6.12 -0.99 -8.98
N TYR A 30 -6.37 -1.44 -7.76
CA TYR A 30 -6.78 -2.81 -7.49
C TYR A 30 -8.11 -3.15 -8.16
N PHE A 31 -9.11 -2.28 -8.02
CA PHE A 31 -10.46 -2.47 -8.58
C PHE A 31 -10.61 -1.98 -10.02
N SER A 32 -9.59 -1.35 -10.62
CA SER A 32 -9.64 -1.00 -12.05
C SER A 32 -9.76 -2.24 -12.93
N PRO A 33 -10.36 -2.11 -14.13
CA PRO A 33 -10.35 -3.17 -15.14
C PRO A 33 -8.93 -3.66 -15.44
N PRO A 34 -8.77 -4.90 -15.97
CA PRO A 34 -7.48 -5.39 -16.44
C PRO A 34 -6.81 -4.39 -17.39
N TRP A 35 -5.54 -4.10 -17.16
CA TRP A 35 -4.80 -3.18 -18.02
C TRP A 35 -4.42 -3.86 -19.34
N PRO A 36 -4.22 -3.07 -20.41
CA PRO A 36 -3.83 -3.61 -21.71
C PRO A 36 -2.56 -4.44 -21.60
N ASP A 37 -2.53 -5.52 -22.38
CA ASP A 37 -1.36 -6.38 -22.46
C ASP A 37 -0.19 -5.62 -23.08
N VAL A 38 0.99 -5.78 -22.51
CA VAL A 38 2.21 -5.15 -23.03
C VAL A 38 2.83 -6.07 -24.08
N PHE A 39 3.23 -5.51 -25.22
CA PHE A 39 3.92 -6.24 -26.27
C PHE A 39 5.40 -5.86 -26.27
N ASP A 40 6.26 -6.87 -26.29
CA ASP A 40 7.69 -6.70 -26.56
C ASP A 40 7.90 -6.29 -28.04
N PRO A 41 8.95 -5.53 -28.40
CA PRO A 41 9.37 -5.36 -29.80
C PRO A 41 9.49 -6.66 -30.61
N LEU A 42 9.67 -7.83 -29.96
CA LEU A 42 9.64 -9.15 -30.59
C LEU A 42 8.24 -9.80 -30.69
N GLY A 43 7.17 -9.07 -30.35
CA GLY A 43 5.77 -9.51 -30.44
C GLY A 43 5.30 -10.42 -29.29
N LYS A 44 6.12 -10.61 -28.26
CA LYS A 44 5.74 -11.43 -27.10
C LYS A 44 4.75 -10.67 -26.21
N LYS A 45 3.63 -11.31 -25.92
CA LYS A 45 2.57 -10.77 -25.06
C LYS A 45 2.94 -10.95 -23.59
N PHE A 46 3.02 -9.85 -22.85
CA PHE A 46 3.15 -9.82 -21.39
C PHE A 46 1.82 -9.38 -20.79
N VAL A 47 1.07 -10.37 -20.29
CA VAL A 47 -0.20 -10.13 -19.58
C VAL A 47 0.14 -9.72 -18.15
N LEU A 48 -0.42 -8.60 -17.69
CA LEU A 48 -0.32 -8.22 -16.28
C LEU A 48 -1.23 -9.12 -15.45
N SER A 49 -0.65 -10.01 -14.64
CA SER A 49 -1.43 -10.89 -13.77
C SER A 49 -2.18 -10.11 -12.70
N HIS A 50 -3.20 -10.74 -12.12
CA HIS A 50 -3.95 -10.18 -10.99
C HIS A 50 -3.02 -9.84 -9.81
N GLU A 51 -2.11 -10.75 -9.49
CA GLU A 51 -1.09 -10.58 -8.45
C GLU A 51 -0.15 -9.42 -8.77
N GLY A 52 0.29 -9.28 -10.04
CA GLY A 52 1.14 -8.18 -10.48
C GLY A 52 0.45 -6.82 -10.36
N LYS A 53 -0.83 -6.73 -10.76
CA LYS A 53 -1.63 -5.51 -10.57
C LYS A 53 -1.84 -5.20 -9.08
N GLY A 54 -2.09 -6.22 -8.26
CA GLY A 54 -2.21 -6.08 -6.81
C GLY A 54 -0.91 -5.58 -6.17
N ALA A 55 0.25 -6.09 -6.60
CA ALA A 55 1.55 -5.62 -6.14
C ALA A 55 1.79 -4.14 -6.47
N ILE A 56 1.38 -3.68 -7.66
CA ILE A 56 1.42 -2.25 -8.04
C ILE A 56 0.51 -1.42 -7.12
N ALA A 57 -0.71 -1.90 -6.84
CA ALA A 57 -1.63 -1.19 -5.94
C ALA A 57 -1.03 -1.02 -4.53
N VAL A 58 -0.45 -2.08 -3.96
CA VAL A 58 0.22 -2.02 -2.65
C VAL A 58 1.44 -1.10 -2.70
N PHE A 59 2.24 -1.15 -3.77
CA PHE A 59 3.41 -0.29 -3.96
C PHE A 59 3.02 1.20 -3.96
N LEU A 60 1.93 1.58 -4.62
CA LEU A 60 1.49 2.97 -4.65
C LEU A 60 1.03 3.47 -3.27
N LEU A 61 0.33 2.65 -2.51
CA LEU A 61 -0.06 2.97 -1.13
C LEU A 61 1.16 3.12 -0.23
N ALA A 62 2.05 2.13 -0.26
CA ALA A 62 3.28 2.13 0.53
C ALA A 62 4.18 3.32 0.19
N GLY A 63 4.40 3.57 -1.10
CA GLY A 63 5.21 4.69 -1.58
C GLY A 63 4.64 6.04 -1.16
N THR A 64 3.31 6.20 -1.21
CA THR A 64 2.66 7.44 -0.75
C THR A 64 2.86 7.64 0.75
N TRP A 65 2.59 6.63 1.57
CA TRP A 65 2.73 6.78 3.02
C TRP A 65 4.18 6.94 3.47
N TRP A 66 5.11 6.27 2.79
CA TRP A 66 6.53 6.33 3.10
C TRP A 66 7.17 7.66 2.69
N VAL A 67 6.99 8.10 1.44
CA VAL A 67 7.62 9.35 0.93
C VAL A 67 7.16 10.58 1.69
N PHE A 68 5.90 10.60 2.14
CA PHE A 68 5.34 11.71 2.90
C PHE A 68 5.42 11.50 4.42
N GLU A 69 6.04 10.40 4.88
CA GLU A 69 6.20 10.04 6.30
C GLU A 69 4.90 10.18 7.12
N VAL A 70 3.76 9.81 6.50
CA VAL A 70 2.41 9.98 7.08
C VAL A 70 2.21 9.05 8.27
N LEU A 71 2.87 7.90 8.24
CA LEU A 71 2.87 6.88 9.29
C LEU A 71 4.30 6.41 9.53
N PRO A 72 4.61 5.93 10.76
CA PRO A 72 5.90 5.31 11.04
C PRO A 72 6.19 4.15 10.07
N ILE A 73 7.45 3.97 9.70
CA ILE A 73 7.86 2.94 8.73
C ILE A 73 7.37 1.54 9.11
N GLY A 74 7.35 1.21 10.41
CA GLY A 74 6.85 -0.06 10.93
C GLY A 74 5.34 -0.25 10.78
N VAL A 75 4.55 0.82 10.82
CA VAL A 75 3.10 0.75 10.56
C VAL A 75 2.85 0.52 9.07
N THR A 76 3.58 1.25 8.22
CA THR A 76 3.51 1.09 6.77
C THR A 76 3.93 -0.32 6.33
N SER A 77 4.97 -0.91 6.95
CA SER A 77 5.42 -2.27 6.62
C SER A 77 4.39 -3.34 7.02
N ILE A 78 3.76 -3.22 8.19
CA ILE A 78 2.67 -4.13 8.59
C ILE A 78 1.49 -4.01 7.62
N ALA A 79 1.12 -2.78 7.23
CA ALA A 79 0.05 -2.56 6.27
C ALA A 79 0.33 -3.23 4.91
N ILE A 80 1.56 -3.18 4.42
CA ILE A 80 1.98 -3.90 3.20
C ILE A 80 1.72 -5.40 3.33
N GLY A 81 2.23 -6.04 4.40
CA GLY A 81 2.06 -7.49 4.61
C GLY A 81 0.59 -7.89 4.74
N VAL A 82 -0.21 -7.12 5.48
CA VAL A 82 -1.65 -7.33 5.65
C VAL A 82 -2.39 -7.23 4.31
N LEU A 83 -2.12 -6.19 3.51
CA LEU A 83 -2.78 -6.03 2.21
C LEU A 83 -2.38 -7.15 1.24
N GLN A 84 -1.10 -7.54 1.21
CA GLN A 84 -0.64 -8.64 0.37
C GLN A 84 -1.33 -9.97 0.71
N ALA A 85 -1.55 -10.25 1.99
CA ALA A 85 -2.26 -11.45 2.45
C ALA A 85 -3.77 -11.37 2.19
N LEU A 86 -4.43 -10.27 2.58
CA LEU A 86 -5.89 -10.10 2.46
C LEU A 86 -6.37 -10.10 1.01
N PHE A 87 -5.58 -9.53 0.10
CA PHE A 87 -5.92 -9.44 -1.31
C PHE A 87 -5.34 -10.58 -2.16
N LEU A 88 -4.84 -11.63 -1.49
CA LEU A 88 -4.28 -12.85 -2.10
C LEU A 88 -3.20 -12.54 -3.15
N ILE A 89 -2.40 -11.49 -2.92
CA ILE A 89 -1.30 -11.06 -3.80
C ILE A 89 -0.10 -12.00 -3.60
N ARG A 90 0.16 -12.38 -2.35
CA ARG A 90 1.16 -13.40 -2.00
C ARG A 90 0.63 -14.26 -0.85
N PRO A 91 1.12 -15.51 -0.70
CA PRO A 91 0.83 -16.32 0.48
C PRO A 91 1.20 -15.57 1.75
N ALA A 92 0.35 -15.62 2.78
CA ALA A 92 0.56 -14.88 4.02
C ALA A 92 1.93 -15.18 4.67
N SER A 93 2.37 -16.45 4.64
CA SER A 93 3.69 -16.83 5.15
C SER A 93 4.83 -16.11 4.41
N ALA A 94 4.74 -15.94 3.09
CA ALA A 94 5.74 -15.21 2.32
C ALA A 94 5.63 -13.70 2.55
N ALA A 95 4.41 -13.15 2.60
CA ALA A 95 4.16 -11.73 2.80
C ALA A 95 4.66 -11.23 4.15
N PHE A 96 4.45 -11.99 5.23
CA PHE A 96 4.93 -11.62 6.57
C PHE A 96 6.40 -11.97 6.80
N LYS A 97 6.94 -12.98 6.12
CA LYS A 97 8.36 -13.35 6.25
C LYS A 97 9.29 -12.19 5.91
N ASP A 98 8.98 -11.43 4.86
CA ASP A 98 9.77 -10.26 4.44
C ASP A 98 9.86 -9.16 5.53
N PHE A 99 9.04 -9.22 6.59
CA PHE A 99 9.00 -8.25 7.68
C PHE A 99 9.26 -8.82 9.08
N MET A 100 9.28 -10.15 9.23
CA MET A 100 9.33 -10.84 10.53
C MET A 100 10.54 -11.78 10.67
N ASP A 101 11.26 -12.07 9.59
CA ASP A 101 12.53 -12.80 9.62
C ASP A 101 13.67 -11.77 9.66
N PRO A 102 14.51 -11.75 10.71
CA PRO A 102 15.56 -10.74 10.91
C PRO A 102 16.73 -10.86 9.92
#